data_AF-A0A2J0L9C5-F1
#
_entry.id   AF-A0A2J0L9C5-F1
#
_cell.length_a   1.000
_cell.length_b   1.000
_cell.length_c   1.000
_cell.angle_alpha   90.00
_cell.angle_beta   90.00
_cell.angle_gamma   90.00
#
_symmetry.space_group_name_H-M   'P 1'
#
loop_
_entity.id
_entity.type
_entity.pdbx_description
1 polymer ?
#
loop_
_entity_poly.entity_id
_entity_poly.type
_entity_poly.pdbx_seq_one_letter_code
_entity_poly.pdbx_strand_id
1 'polypeptide(L)' 'MLNVPDLRKLSRQELNDKIIALKKSLFEMVSQKETGRIERPSGIKKTRRDIARILTVLREMQQGQNNALPLHMKGD' A
#
# COMPACT_ATOMS: atom_id res chain seq x y z
N MET A 1 -1.34 5.21 -10.22
CA MET A 1 -1.97 4.66 -9.00
C MET A 1 -2.22 3.20 -9.29
N LEU A 2 -2.19 2.32 -8.28
CA LEU A 2 -2.62 0.94 -8.51
C LEU A 2 -4.15 0.87 -8.65
N ASN A 3 -4.61 0.13 -9.65
CA ASN A 3 -6.02 -0.14 -9.87
C ASN A 3 -6.46 -1.33 -9.01
N VAL A 4 -7.50 -1.11 -8.20
CA VAL A 4 -8.12 -2.14 -7.35
C VAL A 4 -8.58 -3.39 -8.12
N PRO A 5 -9.20 -3.30 -9.31
CA PRO A 5 -9.65 -4.50 -10.01
C PRO A 5 -8.50 -5.42 -10.44
N ASP A 6 -7.32 -4.87 -10.76
CA ASP A 6 -6.16 -5.68 -11.11
C ASP A 6 -5.53 -6.34 -9.88
N LEU A 7 -5.62 -5.69 -8.71
CA LEU A 7 -5.21 -6.28 -7.44
C LEU A 7 -6.06 -7.49 -7.05
N ARG A 8 -7.36 -7.48 -7.35
CA ARG A 8 -8.27 -8.60 -7.07
C ARG A 8 -8.02 -9.84 -7.93
N LYS A 9 -7.34 -9.69 -9.07
CA LYS A 9 -6.97 -10.80 -9.97
C LYS A 9 -5.72 -11.56 -9.49
N LEU A 10 -4.93 -10.95 -8.60
CA LEU A 10 -3.70 -11.52 -8.09
C LEU A 10 -3.97 -12.45 -6.91
N SER A 11 -3.08 -13.42 -6.71
CA SER A 11 -3.11 -14.29 -5.55
C SER A 11 -2.76 -13.53 -4.26
N ARG A 12 -3.21 -14.04 -3.11
CA ARG A 12 -2.83 -13.50 -1.78
C ARG A 12 -1.31 -13.42 -1.60
N GLN A 13 -0.58 -14.36 -2.17
CA GLN A 13 0.88 -14.41 -2.11
C GLN A 13 1.51 -13.29 -2.93
N GLU A 14 1.05 -13.09 -4.18
CA GLU A 14 1.50 -11.99 -5.05
C GLU A 14 1.18 -10.61 -4.47
N LEU A 15 0.04 -10.47 -3.79
CA LEU A 15 -0.33 -9.24 -3.08
C LEU A 15 0.61 -8.96 -1.91
N ASN A 16 0.98 -9.98 -1.15
CA ASN A 16 1.98 -9.87 -0.09
C ASN A 16 3.36 -9.50 -0.64
N ASP A 17 3.80 -10.13 -1.72
CA ASP A 17 5.08 -9.81 -2.38
C ASP A 17 5.11 -8.36 -2.86
N LYS A 18 4.00 -7.87 -3.43
CA LYS A 18 3.84 -6.45 -3.79
C LYS A 18 3.91 -5.53 -2.57
N ILE A 19 3.31 -5.90 -1.44
CA ILE A 19 3.43 -5.11 -0.19
C ILE A 19 4.90 -5.03 0.25
N ILE A 20 5.63 -6.14 0.21
CA ILE A 20 7.04 -6.18 0.60
C ILE A 20 7.86 -5.26 -0.31
N ALA A 21 7.66 -5.35 -1.62
CA ALA A 21 8.32 -4.48 -2.59
C ALA A 21 8.02 -2.99 -2.35
N LEU A 22 6.74 -2.64 -2.15
CA LEU A 22 6.32 -1.26 -1.88
C LEU A 22 6.86 -0.73 -0.55
N LYS A 23 6.94 -1.56 0.49
CA LYS A 23 7.56 -1.20 1.77
C LYS A 23 9.05 -0.92 1.62
N LYS A 24 9.75 -1.70 0.81
CA LYS A 24 11.17 -1.47 0.52
C LYS A 24 11.39 -0.14 -0.20
N SER A 25 10.61 0.13 -1.25
CA SER A 25 10.66 1.43 -1.93
C SER A 25 10.27 2.60 -1.01
N LEU A 26 9.31 2.38 -0.10
CA LEU A 26 8.96 3.38 0.91
C LEU A 26 10.12 3.66 1.87
N PHE A 27 10.83 2.63 2.34
CA PHE A 27 12.00 2.77 3.20
C PHE A 27 13.11 3.56 2.50
N GLU A 28 13.40 3.25 1.25
CA GLU A 28 14.37 3.99 0.43
C GLU A 28 13.97 5.48 0.30
N MET A 29 12.70 5.77 -0.01
CA MET A 29 12.21 7.15 -0.10
C MET A 29 12.23 7.88 1.25
N VAL A 30 11.94 7.20 2.35
CA VAL A 30 12.02 7.78 3.70
C VAL A 30 13.47 8.05 4.08
N SER A 31 14.40 7.15 3.78
CA SER A 31 15.84 7.37 3.99
C SER A 31 16.37 8.55 3.16
N GLN A 32 15.91 8.70 1.91
CA GLN A 32 16.20 9.88 1.09
C GLN A 32 15.60 11.17 1.66
N LYS A 33 14.43 11.08 2.31
CA LYS A 33 13.81 12.22 3.03
C LYS A 33 14.65 12.63 4.23
N GLU A 34 15.08 11.67 5.04
CA GLU A 34 15.90 11.92 6.23
C GLU A 34 17.27 12.49 5.89
N THR A 35 17.87 12.06 4.78
CA THR A 35 19.13 12.61 4.26
C THR A 35 18.98 13.96 3.56
N GLY A 36 17.75 14.48 3.44
CA GLY A 36 17.46 15.78 2.79
C GLY A 36 17.61 15.78 1.27
N ARG A 37 17.82 14.63 0.62
CA ARG A 37 18.01 14.48 -0.84
C ARG A 37 16.80 13.88 -1.53
N ILE A 38 15.60 14.11 -1.00
CA ILE A 38 14.39 13.51 -1.56
C ILE A 38 13.98 14.21 -2.86
N GLU A 39 14.03 13.47 -3.95
CA GLU A 39 13.59 13.98 -5.26
C GLU A 39 12.06 14.06 -5.38
N ARG A 40 11.33 13.16 -4.70
CA ARG A 40 9.87 13.02 -4.87
C ARG A 40 9.12 12.78 -3.55
N PRO A 41 8.91 13.81 -2.72
CA PRO A 41 8.18 13.70 -1.45
C PRO A 41 6.70 13.26 -1.60
N SER A 42 6.08 13.57 -2.74
CA SER A 42 4.72 13.11 -3.08
C SER A 42 4.64 11.59 -3.32
N GLY A 43 5.76 10.94 -3.66
CA GLY A 43 5.88 9.50 -3.85
C GLY A 43 5.64 8.69 -2.58
N ILE A 44 6.05 9.21 -1.42
CA ILE A 44 5.84 8.58 -0.11
C ILE A 44 4.34 8.43 0.19
N LYS A 45 3.58 9.54 0.07
CA LYS A 45 2.12 9.53 0.31
C LYS A 45 1.37 8.64 -0.70
N LYS A 46 1.87 8.51 -1.93
CA LYS A 46 1.29 7.64 -2.95
C LYS A 46 1.54 6.16 -2.63
N THR A 47 2.78 5.81 -2.28
CA THR A 47 3.19 4.44 -1.93
C THR A 47 2.47 3.93 -0.69
N ARG A 48 2.32 4.77 0.35
CA ARG A 48 1.48 4.45 1.52
C ARG A 48 0.03 4.14 1.15
N ARG A 49 -0.56 4.94 0.26
CA ARG A 49 -1.93 4.72 -0.24
C ARG A 49 -2.06 3.44 -1.05
N ASP A 50 -1.07 3.13 -1.86
CA ASP A 50 -1.05 1.90 -2.66
C ASP A 50 -0.92 0.65 -1.77
N ILE A 51 -0.09 0.69 -0.71
CA ILE A 51 -0.02 -0.38 0.31
C ILE A 51 -1.37 -0.56 1.00
N ALA A 52 -2.01 0.55 1.43
CA ALA A 52 -3.31 0.50 2.09
C ALA A 52 -4.38 -0.16 1.20
N ARG A 53 -4.40 0.15 -0.10
CA ARG A 53 -5.33 -0.48 -1.06
C ARG A 53 -5.12 -1.99 -1.15
N ILE A 54 -3.87 -2.45 -1.22
CA ILE A 54 -3.57 -3.89 -1.28
C ILE A 54 -3.99 -4.60 0.00
N LEU A 55 -3.73 -3.98 1.17
CA LEU A 55 -4.18 -4.51 2.45
C LEU A 55 -5.70 -4.58 2.54
N THR A 56 -6.42 -3.58 2.02
CA THR A 56 -7.88 -3.61 1.92
C THR A 56 -8.33 -4.77 1.04
N VAL A 57 -7.74 -4.98 -0.13
CA VAL A 57 -8.12 -6.10 -1.02
C VAL A 57 -7.82 -7.45 -0.37
N LEU A 58 -6.65 -7.63 0.26
CA LEU A 58 -6.33 -8.84 1.02
C LEU A 58 -7.35 -9.10 2.12
N ARG A 59 -7.74 -8.04 2.83
CA ARG A 59 -8.75 -8.12 3.87
C ARG A 59 -10.13 -8.43 3.29
N GLU A 60 -10.53 -7.84 2.17
CA GLU A 60 -11.78 -8.18 1.45
C GLU A 60 -11.78 -9.64 1.00
N MET A 61 -10.68 -10.15 0.46
CA MET A 61 -10.51 -11.56 0.06
C MET A 61 -10.53 -12.53 1.25
N GLN A 62 -10.13 -12.05 2.43
CA GLN A 62 -10.22 -12.81 3.68
C GLN A 62 -11.62 -12.67 4.33
N GLN A 63 -12.27 -11.52 4.15
CA GLN A 63 -13.53 -11.10 4.77
C GLN A 63 -14.73 -11.22 3.81
N GLY A 64 -14.67 -12.08 2.80
CA GLY A 64 -15.85 -12.49 2.02
C GLY A 64 -16.98 -13.13 2.84
N GLN A 65 -17.02 -12.90 4.16
CA GLN A 65 -18.03 -13.30 5.12
C GLN A 65 -18.65 -12.15 5.92
N ASN A 66 -18.10 -10.93 6.00
CA ASN A 66 -18.85 -9.86 6.68
C ASN A 66 -18.41 -8.43 6.37
N ASN A 67 -19.45 -7.62 6.17
CA ASN A 67 -19.48 -6.23 5.72
C ASN A 67 -18.75 -5.23 6.64
N ALA A 68 -18.34 -4.12 6.01
CA ALA A 68 -18.02 -2.80 6.57
C ALA A 68 -16.65 -2.59 7.27
N LEU A 69 -15.83 -1.69 6.70
CA LEU A 69 -15.64 -0.32 7.20
C LEU A 69 -14.47 0.40 6.48
N PRO A 70 -14.53 1.74 6.34
CA PRO A 70 -13.47 2.56 5.77
C PRO A 70 -12.30 2.61 6.74
N LEU A 71 -11.14 2.10 6.30
CA LEU A 71 -9.88 2.26 7.03
C LEU A 71 -9.55 3.74 7.13
N HIS A 72 -9.86 4.32 8.30
CA HIS A 72 -9.37 5.60 8.76
C HIS A 72 -7.87 5.69 8.45
N MET A 73 -7.52 6.65 7.59
CA MET A 73 -6.15 7.13 7.50
C MET A 73 -5.85 7.86 8.80
N LYS A 74 -5.41 7.13 9.83
CA LYS A 74 -4.74 7.75 10.97
C LYS A 74 -3.35 8.14 10.49
N GLY A 75 -3.19 9.43 10.29
CA GLY A 75 -1.95 10.06 9.91
C GLY A 75 -2.11 11.53 10.21
N ASP A 76 -1.79 11.88 11.46
CA ASP A 76 -1.33 13.21 11.87
C ASP A 76 -0.34 13.80 10.83
#